data_AF-A0A510PPW8-F1
#
_entry.id   AF-A0A510PPW8-F1
#
_cell.length_a   1.000
_cell.length_b   1.000
_cell.length_c   1.000
_cell.angle_alpha   90.00
_cell.angle_beta   90.00
_cell.angle_gamma   90.00
#
_symmetry.space_group_name_H-M   'P 1'
#
loop_
_entity.id
_entity.type
_entity.pdbx_description
1 polymer ?
#
loop_
_entity_poly.entity_id
_entity_poly.type
_entity_poly.pdbx_seq_one_letter_code
_entity_poly.pdbx_strand_id
1 'polypeptide(L)' 'AKEQALLEKEQERQGKEQALLEKEQERQGKEQALLEKEQALLEKEQERQAKERLAAKLRELGINPQTI' A
#
# COMPACT_ATOMS: atom_id res chain seq x y z
N ALA A 1 -0.35 -37.83 -33.64
CA ALA A 1 -1.60 -37.50 -32.93
C ALA A 1 -1.39 -37.30 -31.43
N LYS A 2 -0.96 -38.33 -30.67
CA LYS A 2 -0.73 -38.19 -29.21
C LYS A 2 0.31 -37.13 -28.82
N GLU A 3 1.41 -37.02 -29.56
CA GLU A 3 2.49 -36.08 -29.26
C GLU A 3 2.05 -34.61 -29.44
N GLN A 4 1.35 -34.30 -30.55
CA GLN A 4 0.76 -32.97 -30.73
C GLN A 4 -0.23 -32.60 -29.63
N ALA A 5 -1.09 -33.53 -29.21
CA ALA A 5 -2.05 -33.29 -28.13
C ALA A 5 -1.37 -33.08 -26.76
N LEU A 6 -0.19 -33.65 -26.54
CA LEU A 6 0.61 -33.38 -25.34
C LEU A 6 1.26 -32.00 -25.40
N LEU A 7 1.80 -31.62 -26.56
CA LEU A 7 2.41 -30.30 -26.79
C LEU A 7 1.39 -29.17 -26.57
N GLU A 8 0.17 -29.33 -27.11
CA GLU A 8 -0.92 -28.36 -26.95
C GLU A 8 -1.31 -28.18 -25.47
N LYS A 9 -1.40 -29.28 -24.72
CA LYS A 9 -1.67 -29.23 -23.28
C LYS A 9 -0.56 -28.57 -22.48
N GLU A 10 0.70 -28.77 -22.88
CA GLU A 10 1.83 -28.12 -22.24
C GLU A 10 1.82 -26.62 -22.48
N GLN A 11 1.56 -26.17 -23.70
CA GLN A 11 1.39 -24.76 -24.04
C GLN A 11 0.23 -24.12 -23.28
N GLU A 12 -0.91 -24.82 -23.17
CA GLU A 12 -2.07 -24.34 -22.40
C GLU A 12 -1.71 -24.17 -20.91
N ARG A 13 -0.97 -25.12 -20.33
CA ARG A 13 -0.48 -25.03 -18.94
C ARG A 13 0.47 -23.86 -18.74
N GLN A 14 1.43 -23.68 -19.65
CA GLN A 14 2.37 -22.55 -19.60
C GLN A 14 1.63 -21.21 -19.70
N GLY A 15 0.64 -21.09 -20.57
CA GLY A 15 -0.18 -19.88 -20.68
C GLY A 15 -0.96 -19.58 -19.40
N LYS A 16 -1.53 -20.61 -18.75
CA LYS A 16 -2.20 -20.45 -17.45
C LYS A 16 -1.25 -20.03 -16.34
N GLU A 17 -0.05 -20.60 -16.31
CA GLU A 17 0.97 -20.25 -15.32
C GLU A 17 1.42 -18.79 -15.47
N GLN A 18 1.68 -18.33 -16.71
CA GLN A 18 2.01 -16.93 -16.97
C GLN A 18 0.89 -15.98 -16.54
N ALA A 19 -0.37 -16.30 -16.85
CA ALA A 19 -1.52 -15.50 -16.44
C ALA A 19 -1.72 -15.45 -14.91
N LEU A 20 -1.36 -16.51 -14.19
CA LEU A 20 -1.37 -16.50 -12.73
C LEU A 20 -0.24 -15.64 -12.16
N LEU A 21 0.95 -15.73 -12.72
CA LEU A 21 2.10 -14.92 -12.32
C LEU A 21 1.83 -13.42 -12.51
N GLU A 22 1.23 -13.03 -13.64
CA GLU A 22 0.87 -11.63 -13.90
C GLU A 22 -0.16 -11.10 -12.89
N LYS A 23 -1.17 -11.92 -12.55
CA LYS A 23 -2.15 -11.57 -11.49
C LYS A 23 -1.53 -11.44 -10.11
N GLU A 24 -0.55 -12.28 -9.79
CA GLU A 24 0.17 -12.20 -8.53
C GLU A 24 1.00 -10.92 -8.44
N GLN A 25 1.71 -10.56 -9.51
CA GLN A 25 2.43 -9.29 -9.59
C GLN A 25 1.51 -8.08 -9.46
N GLU A 26 0.34 -8.10 -10.12
CA GLU A 26 -0.66 -7.03 -9.99
C GLU A 26 -1.16 -6.91 -8.54
N ARG A 27 -1.41 -8.03 -7.86
CA ARG A 27 -1.81 -8.05 -6.45
C ARG A 27 -0.73 -7.50 -5.54
N GLN A 28 0.53 -7.90 -5.74
CA GLN A 28 1.67 -7.37 -4.98
C GLN A 28 1.81 -5.86 -5.17
N GLY A 29 1.66 -5.35 -6.40
CA GLY A 29 1.68 -3.91 -6.67
C GLY A 29 0.57 -3.15 -5.94
N LYS A 30 -0.65 -3.70 -5.91
CA LYS A 30 -1.77 -3.11 -5.16
C LYS A 30 -1.53 -3.12 -3.64
N GLU A 31 -0.96 -4.20 -3.11
CA GLU A 31 -0.63 -4.31 -1.69
C GLU A 31 0.42 -3.28 -1.28
N GLN A 32 1.49 -3.12 -2.07
CA GLN A 32 2.51 -2.09 -1.83
C GLN A 32 1.91 -0.68 -1.83
N ALA A 33 1.07 -0.35 -2.81
CA ALA A 33 0.41 0.96 -2.87
C ALA A 33 -0.51 1.22 -1.65
N LEU A 34 -1.17 0.18 -1.13
CA LEU A 34 -1.97 0.30 0.10
C LEU A 34 -1.09 0.54 1.33
N LEU A 35 0.03 -0.16 1.45
CA LEU A 35 0.98 0.02 2.56
C LEU A 35 1.60 1.43 2.55
N GLU A 36 1.95 1.96 1.38
CA GLU A 36 2.43 3.35 1.25
C GLU A 36 1.38 4.36 1.70
N LYS A 37 0.12 4.15 1.30
CA LYS A 37 -1.00 5.01 1.71
C LYS A 37 -1.24 4.95 3.23
N GLU A 38 -1.16 3.77 3.83
CA GLU A 38 -1.30 3.60 5.27
C GLU A 38 -0.19 4.32 6.03
N GLN A 39 1.07 4.19 5.58
CA GLN A 39 2.20 4.93 6.17
C GLN A 39 1.99 6.44 6.07
N ALA A 40 1.57 6.96 4.93
CA ALA A 40 1.31 8.40 4.76
C ALA A 40 0.17 8.91 5.67
N LEU A 41 -0.84 8.07 5.95
CA LEU A 41 -1.89 8.41 6.90
C LEU A 41 -1.38 8.43 8.35
N LEU A 42 -0.54 7.45 8.71
CA LEU A 42 0.07 7.38 10.04
C LEU A 42 0.98 8.59 10.30
N GLU A 43 1.79 9.00 9.32
CA GLU A 43 2.64 10.20 9.43
C GLU A 43 1.79 11.46 9.64
N LYS A 44 0.71 11.63 8.88
CA LYS A 44 -0.22 12.75 9.06
C LYS A 44 -0.86 12.75 10.44
N GLU A 45 -1.23 11.58 10.96
CA GLU A 45 -1.78 11.47 12.30
C GLU A 45 -0.76 11.86 13.37
N GLN A 46 0.48 11.38 13.25
CA GLN A 46 1.57 11.77 14.16
C GLN A 46 1.82 13.29 14.12
N GLU A 47 1.80 13.91 12.94
CA GLU A 47 1.93 15.37 12.82
C GLU A 47 0.79 16.11 13.53
N ARG A 48 -0.46 15.64 13.37
CA ARG A 48 -1.61 16.23 14.06
C ARG A 48 -1.48 16.10 15.58
N GLN A 49 -1.09 14.93 16.07
CA GLN A 49 -0.86 14.71 17.50
C GLN A 49 0.27 15.60 18.04
N ALA A 50 1.36 15.76 17.29
CA ALA A 50 2.45 16.66 17.67
C ALA A 50 1.99 18.12 17.76
N LYS A 51 1.21 18.59 16.78
CA LYS A 51 0.61 19.94 16.80
C LYS A 51 -0.33 20.13 17.98
N GLU A 52 -1.16 19.13 18.28
CA GLU A 52 -2.09 19.21 19.41
C GLU A 52 -1.34 19.29 20.75
N ARG A 53 -0.31 18.46 20.94
CA ARG A 53 0.55 18.51 22.13
C ARG A 53 1.25 19.86 22.27
N LEU A 54 1.74 20.42 21.18
CA LEU A 54 2.35 21.75 21.18
C LEU A 54 1.33 22.83 21.56
N ALA A 55 0.14 22.80 20.95
CA ALA A 55 -0.93 23.73 21.27
C ALA A 55 -1.37 23.64 22.73
N ALA A 56 -1.44 22.44 23.30
CA ALA A 56 -1.72 22.22 24.72
C ALA A 56 -0.63 22.87 25.60
N LYS A 57 0.66 22.63 25.31
CA LYS A 57 1.77 23.26 26.03
C LYS A 57 1.75 24.79 25.95
N LEU A 58 1.43 25.35 24.79
CA LEU A 58 1.32 26.81 24.64
C LEU A 58 0.20 27.37 25.53
N ARG A 59 -0.96 26.70 25.57
CA ARG A 59 -2.06 27.09 26.46
C ARG A 59 -1.67 27.01 27.94
N GLU A 60 -0.94 25.98 28.35
CA GLU A 60 -0.40 25.87 29.73
C GLU A 60 0.53 27.04 30.08
N LEU A 61 1.28 27.55 29.11
CA LEU A 61 2.15 28.72 29.26
C LEU A 61 1.40 30.06 29.15
N GLY A 62 0.06 30.05 29.00
CA GLY A 62 -0.76 31.25 28.83
C GLY A 62 -0.67 31.88 27.44
N ILE A 63 -0.06 31.18 26.47
CA ILE A 63 0.08 31.63 25.08
C ILE A 63 -1.09 31.06 24.27
N ASN A 64 -1.80 31.92 23.51
CA ASN A 64 -2.85 31.46 22.61
C ASN A 64 -2.23 30.88 21.32
N PRO A 65 -2.36 29.56 21.05
CA PRO A 65 -1.78 28.94 19.86
C PRO A 65 -2.49 29.32 18.55
N GLN A 66 -3.62 30.03 18.58
CA GLN A 66 -4.32 30.50 17.38
C GLN A 66 -3.86 31.88 16.89
N THR A 67 -3.06 32.58 17.68
CA THR A 67 -2.63 33.96 17.40
C THR A 67 -1.16 34.05 17.00
N ILE A 68 -0.51 32.91 16.76
CA ILE A 68 0.88 32.76 16.34
C ILE A 68 0.88 32.13 14.95
#